data_AF-A0A660VDC6-F1
#
_entry.id   AF-A0A660VDC6-F1
#
_cell.length_a   1.000
_cell.length_b   1.000
_cell.length_c   1.000
_cell.angle_alpha   90.00
_cell.angle_beta   90.00
_cell.angle_gamma   90.00
#
_symmetry.space_group_name_H-M   'P 1'
#
loop_
_entity.id
_entity.type
_entity.pdbx_description
1 polymer ?
#
loop_
_entity_poly.entity_id
_entity_poly.type
_entity_poly.pdbx_seq_one_letter_code
_entity_poly.pdbx_strand_id
1 'polypeptide(L)'
;KWARLIAAGCVLALVIYGAWALHDFLVGYESLKNVLFVVPGLDLRVSGAFIIAAVVFAVFGFLAYYFLTKHKKVCDFLIETEIEMKKVTWPNANEVWGSTLIVLATVVVFALWAVLCDYCFSKLMYRVYTRKPFVTTTSLPNGVVGKPYNFRLKAKGGEAPYIWDLEGKLPEGLEFDVRTGTISGTPKEAGRFRFRVRLMDAADKANTADVTLTIEPPQKKPKPPSQKKEKRKTEKTASPKGRK
;
A
#
# COMPACT_ATOMS: atom_id res chain seq x y z
N LYS A 1 -29.86 -2.96 54.23
CA LYS A 1 -29.16 -1.81 54.87
C LYS A 1 -28.24 -1.10 53.87
N TRP A 2 -27.35 -1.82 53.17
CA TRP A 2 -26.48 -1.26 52.12
C TRP A 2 -27.23 -0.62 50.94
N ALA A 3 -28.31 -1.22 50.43
CA ALA A 3 -29.07 -0.63 49.31
C ALA A 3 -29.71 0.73 49.64
N ARG A 4 -30.16 0.95 50.89
CA ARG A 4 -30.69 2.26 51.32
C ARG A 4 -29.59 3.31 51.41
N LEU A 5 -28.38 2.92 51.84
CA LEU A 5 -27.20 3.78 51.82
C LEU A 5 -26.76 4.11 50.40
N ILE A 6 -26.79 3.13 49.48
CA ILE A 6 -26.47 3.34 48.06
C ILE A 6 -27.51 4.25 47.41
N ALA A 7 -28.81 4.02 47.63
CA ALA A 7 -29.86 4.88 47.10
C ALA A 7 -29.75 6.32 47.64
N ALA A 8 -29.50 6.48 48.94
CA ALA A 8 -29.24 7.79 49.53
C ALA A 8 -27.98 8.46 48.95
N GLY A 9 -26.92 7.67 48.72
CA GLY A 9 -25.69 8.13 48.08
C GLY A 9 -25.90 8.58 46.63
N CYS A 10 -26.66 7.83 45.84
CA CYS A 10 -27.00 8.18 44.46
C CYS A 10 -27.86 9.46 44.39
N VAL A 11 -28.84 9.60 45.28
CA VAL A 11 -29.66 10.83 45.38
C VAL A 11 -28.79 12.02 45.76
N LEU A 12 -27.88 11.86 46.73
CA LEU A 12 -26.93 12.90 47.12
C LEU A 12 -26.00 13.29 45.96
N ALA A 13 -25.47 12.31 45.22
CA ALA A 13 -24.61 12.56 44.06
C ALA A 13 -25.35 13.30 42.94
N LEU A 14 -26.61 12.95 42.66
CA LEU A 14 -27.44 13.64 41.69
C LEU A 14 -27.77 15.07 42.13
N VAL A 15 -28.03 15.29 43.42
CA VAL A 15 -28.28 16.62 43.99
C VAL A 15 -27.03 17.49 43.88
N ILE A 16 -25.85 16.95 44.18
CA ILE A 16 -24.57 17.67 44.07
C ILE A 16 -24.27 17.99 42.60
N TYR A 17 -24.42 17.01 41.70
CA TYR A 17 -24.19 17.20 40.27
C TYR A 17 -25.14 18.25 39.68
N GLY A 18 -26.44 18.17 40.02
CA GLY A 18 -27.43 19.14 39.57
C GLY A 18 -27.16 20.55 40.11
N ALA A 19 -26.76 20.67 41.38
CA ALA A 19 -26.39 21.96 41.97
C ALA A 19 -25.17 22.57 41.27
N TRP A 20 -24.18 21.75 40.92
CA TRP A 20 -23.02 22.19 40.17
C TRP A 20 -23.36 22.61 38.73
N ALA A 21 -24.16 21.83 38.02
CA ALA A 21 -24.59 22.16 36.66
C ALA A 21 -25.46 23.43 36.60
N LEU A 22 -26.35 23.62 37.59
CA LEU A 22 -27.17 24.83 37.67
C LEU A 22 -26.34 26.06 38.06
N HIS A 23 -25.34 25.90 38.94
CA HIS A 23 -24.40 26.97 39.25
C HIS A 23 -23.65 27.44 38.00
N ASP A 24 -23.12 26.52 37.21
CA ASP A 24 -22.37 26.83 35.99
C ASP A 24 -23.23 27.58 34.96
N PHE A 25 -24.50 27.15 34.79
CA PHE A 25 -25.47 27.85 33.96
C PHE A 25 -25.77 29.28 34.46
N LEU A 26 -25.97 29.45 35.78
CA LEU A 26 -26.33 30.75 36.37
C LEU A 26 -25.16 31.75 36.39
N VAL A 27 -23.91 31.27 36.44
CA VAL A 27 -22.70 32.11 36.32
C VAL A 27 -22.60 32.78 34.94
N GLY A 28 -23.30 32.26 33.92
CA GLY A 28 -23.41 32.88 32.60
C GLY A 28 -24.15 34.24 32.59
N TYR A 29 -24.89 34.58 33.64
CA TYR A 29 -25.58 35.87 33.77
C TYR A 29 -24.75 36.86 34.60
N GLU A 30 -24.43 38.02 34.02
CA GLU A 30 -23.56 39.04 34.67
C GLU A 30 -24.05 39.46 36.06
N SER A 31 -25.37 39.54 36.27
CA SER A 31 -25.96 39.93 37.55
C SER A 31 -25.73 38.92 38.68
N LEU A 32 -25.52 37.63 38.37
CA LEU A 32 -25.39 36.55 39.35
C LEU A 32 -23.96 36.05 39.54
N LYS A 33 -23.05 36.48 38.66
CA LYS A 33 -21.62 36.15 38.68
C LYS A 33 -20.84 36.87 39.78
N ASN A 34 -21.32 38.04 40.21
CA ASN A 34 -20.63 38.84 41.22
C ASN A 34 -20.50 38.08 42.55
N VAL A 35 -19.29 38.10 43.11
CA VAL A 35 -18.99 37.47 44.40
C VAL A 35 -19.57 38.35 45.50
N LEU A 36 -20.53 37.83 46.27
CA LEU A 36 -21.17 38.58 47.35
C LEU A 36 -20.27 38.61 48.59
N PHE A 37 -19.66 37.48 48.95
CA PHE A 37 -18.72 37.39 50.07
C PHE A 37 -17.79 36.19 49.89
N VAL A 38 -16.63 36.25 50.55
CA VAL A 38 -15.63 35.17 50.57
C VAL A 38 -15.55 34.63 51.99
N VAL A 39 -15.67 33.32 52.16
CA VAL A 39 -15.58 32.67 53.48
C VAL A 39 -14.10 32.52 53.85
N PRO A 40 -13.61 33.17 54.92
CA PRO A 40 -12.21 33.06 55.33
C PRO A 40 -11.88 31.60 55.72
N GLY A 41 -10.79 31.06 55.17
CA GLY A 41 -10.27 29.72 55.49
C GLY A 41 -10.65 28.58 54.53
N LEU A 42 -11.65 28.77 53.65
CA LEU A 42 -12.10 27.75 52.68
C LEU A 42 -11.93 28.17 51.21
N ASP A 43 -11.41 29.38 50.95
CA ASP A 43 -11.30 30.03 49.63
C ASP A 43 -12.59 29.95 48.77
N LEU A 44 -13.72 29.77 49.43
CA LEU A 44 -15.01 29.57 48.80
C LEU A 44 -15.63 30.93 48.47
N ARG A 45 -15.69 31.24 47.17
CA ARG A 45 -16.30 32.47 46.64
C ARG A 45 -17.79 32.26 46.49
N VAL A 46 -18.58 32.85 47.37
CA VAL A 46 -20.04 32.71 47.34
C VAL A 46 -20.62 33.76 46.39
N SER A 47 -21.05 33.31 45.21
CA SER A 47 -21.77 34.14 44.23
C SER A 47 -23.29 34.03 44.41
N GLY A 48 -24.05 34.96 43.84
CA GLY A 48 -25.52 34.86 43.80
C GLY A 48 -25.99 33.56 43.14
N ALA A 49 -25.30 33.13 42.08
CA ALA A 49 -25.52 31.83 41.43
C ALA A 49 -25.34 30.64 42.39
N PHE A 50 -24.34 30.69 43.28
CA PHE A 50 -24.06 29.60 44.24
C PHE A 50 -25.18 29.45 45.26
N ILE A 51 -25.69 30.57 45.78
CA ILE A 51 -26.79 30.59 46.75
C ILE A 51 -28.07 30.04 46.11
N ILE A 52 -28.41 30.49 44.90
CA ILE A 52 -29.62 30.04 44.21
C ILE A 52 -29.55 28.54 43.92
N ALA A 53 -28.42 28.06 43.37
CA ALA A 53 -28.25 26.64 43.08
C ALA A 53 -28.33 25.78 44.36
N ALA A 54 -27.69 26.19 45.44
CA ALA A 54 -27.73 25.49 46.72
C ALA A 54 -29.15 25.43 47.30
N VAL A 55 -29.90 26.54 47.28
CA VAL A 55 -31.27 26.60 47.82
C VAL A 55 -32.23 25.76 47.00
N VAL A 56 -32.20 25.86 45.66
CA VAL A 56 -33.08 25.09 44.77
C VAL A 56 -32.87 23.59 44.96
N PHE A 57 -31.60 23.14 45.01
CA PHE A 57 -31.30 21.72 45.18
C PHE A 57 -31.49 21.22 46.62
N ALA A 58 -31.35 22.06 47.64
CA ALA A 58 -31.73 21.71 49.01
C ALA A 58 -33.26 21.52 49.14
N VAL A 59 -34.06 22.39 48.53
CA VAL A 59 -35.53 22.27 48.50
C VAL A 59 -35.96 21.03 47.71
N PHE A 60 -35.37 20.80 46.54
CA PHE A 60 -35.65 19.61 45.74
C PHE A 60 -35.23 18.32 46.44
N GLY A 61 -34.05 18.31 47.08
CA GLY A 61 -33.57 17.19 47.88
C GLY A 61 -34.47 16.90 49.08
N PHE A 62 -34.96 17.94 49.77
CA PHE A 62 -35.92 17.81 50.86
C PHE A 62 -37.28 17.28 50.38
N LEU A 63 -37.80 17.78 49.26
CA LEU A 63 -39.02 17.29 48.61
C LEU A 63 -38.89 15.83 48.18
N ALA A 64 -37.77 15.46 47.56
CA ALA A 64 -37.48 14.09 47.15
C ALA A 64 -37.37 13.17 48.37
N TYR A 65 -36.66 13.58 49.43
CA TYR A 65 -36.58 12.85 50.68
C TYR A 65 -37.96 12.68 51.34
N TYR A 66 -38.75 13.75 51.40
CA TYR A 66 -40.11 13.72 51.95
C TYR A 66 -41.03 12.81 51.12
N PHE A 67 -40.93 12.86 49.78
CA PHE A 67 -41.70 11.99 48.90
C PHE A 67 -41.32 10.52 49.06
N LEU A 68 -40.01 10.22 49.09
CA LEU A 68 -39.48 8.86 49.27
C LEU A 68 -39.83 8.29 50.65
N THR A 69 -39.84 9.11 51.70
CA THR A 69 -40.18 8.65 53.06
C THR A 69 -41.68 8.52 53.30
N LYS A 70 -42.51 9.31 52.62
CA LYS A 70 -43.98 9.30 52.80
C LYS A 70 -44.68 8.25 51.93
N HIS A 71 -44.16 7.94 50.74
CA HIS A 71 -44.77 6.94 49.84
C HIS A 71 -44.19 5.53 50.07
N LYS A 72 -44.72 4.82 51.07
CA LYS A 72 -44.32 3.44 51.42
C LYS A 72 -44.23 2.48 50.21
N LYS A 73 -45.16 2.61 49.25
CA LYS A 73 -45.20 1.79 48.02
C LYS A 73 -43.92 1.88 47.17
N VAL A 74 -43.24 3.03 47.13
CA VAL A 74 -42.01 3.21 46.35
C VAL A 74 -40.84 2.51 47.04
N CYS A 75 -40.76 2.60 48.37
CA CYS A 75 -39.77 1.84 49.14
C CYS A 75 -39.97 0.33 48.98
N ASP A 76 -41.22 -0.14 48.98
CA ASP A 76 -41.53 -1.56 48.84
C ASP A 76 -41.12 -2.08 47.45
N PHE A 77 -41.40 -1.31 46.38
CA PHE A 77 -40.92 -1.64 45.02
C PHE A 77 -39.40 -1.66 44.90
N LEU A 78 -38.70 -0.71 45.54
CA LEU A 78 -37.23 -0.68 45.55
C LEU A 78 -36.63 -1.85 46.35
N ILE A 79 -37.32 -2.31 47.40
CA ILE A 79 -36.92 -3.49 48.16
C ILE A 79 -37.18 -4.76 47.33
N GLU A 80 -38.30 -4.84 46.62
CA GLU A 80 -38.64 -5.98 45.76
C GLU A 80 -37.66 -6.10 44.58
N THR A 81 -37.31 -4.99 43.94
CA THR A 81 -36.26 -4.96 42.92
C THR A 81 -34.87 -5.32 43.46
N GLU A 82 -34.52 -4.94 44.70
CA GLU A 82 -33.28 -5.41 45.36
C GLU A 82 -33.30 -6.94 45.57
N ILE A 83 -34.45 -7.49 45.97
CA ILE A 83 -34.62 -8.94 46.19
C ILE A 83 -34.50 -9.70 44.86
N GLU A 84 -35.14 -9.23 43.79
CA GLU A 84 -35.04 -9.85 42.46
C GLU A 84 -33.63 -9.74 41.87
N MET A 85 -32.99 -8.58 42.01
CA MET A 85 -31.59 -8.39 41.56
C MET A 85 -30.60 -9.31 42.30
N LYS A 86 -30.89 -9.68 43.55
CA LYS A 86 -30.07 -10.65 44.30
C LYS A 86 -30.26 -12.09 43.88
N LYS A 87 -31.36 -12.42 43.17
CA LYS A 87 -31.54 -13.74 42.57
C LYS A 87 -30.73 -13.91 41.28
N VAL A 88 -30.39 -12.80 40.63
CA VAL A 88 -29.51 -12.81 39.45
C VAL A 88 -28.07 -13.05 39.93
N THR A 89 -27.52 -14.21 39.60
CA THR A 89 -26.11 -14.54 39.86
C THR A 89 -25.23 -13.72 38.93
N TRP A 90 -24.79 -12.55 39.40
CA TRP A 90 -23.80 -11.75 38.69
C TRP A 90 -22.44 -12.48 38.67
N PRO A 91 -21.69 -12.41 37.56
CA PRO A 91 -20.35 -12.95 37.50
C PRO A 91 -19.46 -12.26 38.55
N ASN A 92 -18.63 -13.05 39.22
CA ASN A 92 -17.73 -12.53 40.25
C ASN A 92 -16.71 -11.56 39.62
N ALA A 93 -16.24 -10.57 40.38
CA ALA A 93 -15.26 -9.60 39.88
C ALA A 93 -14.06 -10.29 39.20
N ASN A 94 -13.56 -11.39 39.78
CA ASN A 94 -12.45 -12.16 39.24
C ASN A 94 -12.76 -12.80 37.87
N GLU A 95 -14.01 -13.20 37.61
CA GLU A 95 -14.44 -13.77 36.32
C GLU A 95 -14.57 -12.69 35.25
N VAL A 96 -15.03 -11.50 35.63
CA VAL A 96 -15.09 -10.33 34.74
C VAL A 96 -13.67 -9.90 34.35
N TRP A 97 -12.77 -9.75 35.33
CA TRP A 97 -11.37 -9.40 35.07
C TRP A 97 -10.64 -10.45 34.24
N GLY A 98 -10.88 -11.74 34.49
CA GLY A 98 -10.31 -12.83 33.69
C GLY A 98 -10.76 -12.77 32.23
N SER A 99 -12.06 -12.55 32.00
CA SER A 99 -12.64 -12.46 30.66
C SER A 99 -12.11 -11.24 29.88
N THR A 100 -12.07 -10.07 30.53
CA THR A 100 -11.53 -8.85 29.90
C THR A 100 -10.05 -8.99 29.56
N LEU A 101 -9.25 -9.62 30.45
CA LEU A 101 -7.83 -9.84 30.21
C LEU A 101 -7.59 -10.79 29.03
N ILE A 102 -8.39 -11.85 28.89
CA ILE A 102 -8.32 -12.78 27.75
C ILE A 102 -8.66 -12.05 26.44
N VAL A 103 -9.69 -11.21 26.45
CA VAL A 103 -10.05 -10.41 25.27
C VAL A 103 -8.92 -9.44 24.90
N LEU A 104 -8.32 -8.74 25.87
CA LEU A 104 -7.19 -7.86 25.60
C LEU A 104 -5.97 -8.63 25.08
N ALA A 105 -5.66 -9.79 25.66
CA ALA A 105 -4.54 -10.63 25.22
C ALA A 105 -4.74 -11.14 23.79
N THR A 106 -5.95 -11.59 23.44
CA THR A 106 -6.25 -12.04 22.07
C THR A 106 -6.16 -10.90 21.07
N VAL A 107 -6.70 -9.71 21.38
CA VAL A 107 -6.57 -8.51 20.54
C VAL A 107 -5.11 -8.15 20.31
N VAL A 108 -4.26 -8.19 21.35
CA VAL A 108 -2.82 -7.91 21.22
C VAL A 108 -2.14 -8.96 20.33
N VAL A 109 -2.46 -10.24 20.50
CA VAL A 109 -1.89 -11.32 19.66
C VAL A 109 -2.29 -11.13 18.19
N PHE A 110 -3.56 -10.82 17.90
CA PHE A 110 -4.00 -10.55 16.54
C PHE A 110 -3.35 -9.30 15.95
N ALA A 111 -3.19 -8.23 16.74
CA ALA A 111 -2.50 -7.01 16.30
C ALA A 111 -1.04 -7.29 15.97
N LEU A 112 -0.32 -8.03 16.82
CA LEU A 112 1.08 -8.42 16.57
C LEU A 112 1.20 -9.32 15.34
N TRP A 113 0.26 -10.24 15.15
CA TRP A 113 0.20 -11.08 13.96
C TRP A 113 -0.01 -10.24 12.69
N ALA A 114 -0.96 -9.30 12.72
CA ALA A 114 -1.23 -8.41 11.59
C ALA A 114 0.00 -7.55 11.24
N VAL A 115 0.68 -6.98 12.24
CA VAL A 115 1.93 -6.22 12.05
C VAL A 115 3.02 -7.10 11.46
N LEU A 116 3.16 -8.34 11.92
CA LEU A 116 4.13 -9.28 11.38
C LEU A 116 3.82 -9.63 9.92
N CYS A 117 2.57 -9.90 9.59
CA CYS A 117 2.12 -10.16 8.22
C CYS A 117 2.40 -8.97 7.30
N ASP A 118 2.06 -7.75 7.73
CA ASP A 118 2.32 -6.53 6.95
C ASP A 118 3.82 -6.30 6.73
N TYR A 119 4.64 -6.48 7.79
CA TYR A 119 6.10 -6.41 7.67
C TYR A 119 6.66 -7.44 6.68
N CYS A 120 6.21 -8.69 6.75
CA CYS A 120 6.65 -9.75 5.85
C CYS A 120 6.21 -9.47 4.40
N PHE A 121 4.96 -9.04 4.21
CA PHE A 121 4.40 -8.72 2.90
C PHE A 121 5.10 -7.52 2.28
N SER A 122 5.34 -6.45 3.04
CA SER A 122 6.09 -5.27 2.60
C SER A 122 7.51 -5.62 2.17
N LYS A 123 8.23 -6.44 2.95
CA LYS A 123 9.57 -6.94 2.57
C LYS A 123 9.55 -7.78 1.29
N LEU A 124 8.55 -8.64 1.14
CA LEU A 124 8.39 -9.49 -0.03
C LEU A 124 8.06 -8.65 -1.26
N MET A 125 7.06 -7.78 -1.17
CA MET A 125 6.64 -6.89 -2.25
C MET A 125 7.76 -5.95 -2.64
N TYR A 126 8.50 -5.38 -1.68
CA TYR A 126 9.67 -4.57 -1.98
C TYR A 126 10.70 -5.35 -2.82
N ARG A 127 10.96 -6.62 -2.50
CA ARG A 127 11.86 -7.48 -3.30
C ARG A 127 11.32 -7.83 -4.68
N VAL A 128 10.01 -7.92 -4.85
CA VAL A 128 9.38 -8.16 -6.16
C VAL A 128 9.44 -6.88 -6.99
N TYR A 129 8.94 -5.77 -6.45
CA TYR A 129 8.92 -4.48 -7.13
C TYR A 129 10.31 -3.99 -7.50
N THR A 130 11.32 -4.10 -6.61
CA THR A 130 12.66 -3.53 -6.89
C THR A 130 13.51 -4.28 -7.91
N ARG A 131 13.04 -5.39 -8.48
CA ARG A 131 13.78 -6.10 -9.54
C ARG A 131 13.74 -5.29 -10.83
N LYS A 132 14.81 -4.53 -11.07
CA LYS A 132 15.03 -3.86 -12.35
C LYS A 132 15.06 -4.88 -13.50
N PRO A 133 14.50 -4.54 -14.68
CA PRO A 133 14.61 -5.40 -15.85
C PRO A 133 16.07 -5.48 -16.30
N PHE A 134 16.48 -6.62 -16.87
CA PHE A 134 17.84 -6.83 -17.38
C PHE A 134 17.82 -7.52 -18.74
N VAL A 135 18.55 -6.95 -19.69
CA VAL A 135 18.73 -7.53 -21.03
C VAL A 135 19.78 -8.64 -20.95
N THR A 136 19.37 -9.88 -21.21
CA THR A 136 20.25 -11.05 -21.16
C THR A 136 21.05 -11.28 -22.44
N THR A 137 20.65 -10.66 -23.54
CA THR A 137 21.34 -10.78 -24.82
C THR A 137 22.44 -9.73 -24.92
N THR A 138 23.70 -10.13 -24.74
CA THR A 138 24.88 -9.26 -24.90
C THR A 138 25.58 -9.42 -26.25
N SER A 139 25.41 -10.58 -26.90
CA SER A 139 25.96 -10.87 -28.23
C SER A 139 24.87 -11.35 -29.19
N LEU A 140 24.81 -10.75 -30.37
CA LEU A 140 23.94 -11.20 -31.45
C LEU A 140 24.67 -12.19 -32.37
N PRO A 141 23.94 -13.13 -32.99
CA PRO A 141 24.46 -13.91 -34.10
C PRO A 141 24.92 -13.00 -35.25
N ASN A 142 26.01 -13.37 -35.92
CA ASN A 142 26.50 -12.64 -37.08
C ASN A 142 25.46 -12.67 -38.21
N GLY A 143 25.24 -11.52 -38.84
CA GLY A 143 24.47 -11.42 -40.07
C GLY A 143 25.37 -11.53 -41.31
N VAL A 144 24.77 -11.74 -42.47
CA VAL A 144 25.49 -11.72 -43.76
C VAL A 144 24.79 -10.73 -44.68
N VAL A 145 25.55 -9.88 -45.37
CA VAL A 145 24.99 -8.92 -46.33
C VAL A 145 24.10 -9.64 -47.35
N GLY A 146 22.89 -9.11 -47.56
CA GLY A 146 21.92 -9.65 -48.51
C GLY A 146 21.16 -10.89 -48.04
N LYS A 147 21.36 -11.39 -46.82
CA LYS A 147 20.54 -12.46 -46.22
C LYS A 147 19.54 -11.89 -45.20
N PRO A 148 18.32 -12.43 -45.11
CA PRO A 148 17.36 -12.00 -44.11
C PRO A 148 17.91 -12.28 -42.70
N TYR A 149 17.76 -11.30 -41.83
CA TYR A 149 18.12 -11.36 -40.43
C TYR A 149 16.86 -11.18 -39.58
N ASN A 150 16.69 -12.02 -38.56
CA ASN A 150 15.60 -11.92 -37.59
C ASN A 150 16.11 -12.43 -36.24
N PHE A 151 16.21 -11.52 -35.27
CA PHE A 151 16.63 -11.88 -33.92
C PHE A 151 15.87 -11.07 -32.87
N ARG A 152 15.28 -11.76 -31.89
CA ARG A 152 14.59 -11.15 -30.76
C ARG A 152 15.50 -11.09 -29.53
N LEU A 153 15.63 -9.90 -28.96
CA LEU A 153 16.34 -9.69 -27.70
C LEU A 153 15.57 -10.32 -26.54
N LYS A 154 16.29 -10.90 -25.58
CA LYS A 154 15.72 -11.53 -24.39
C LYS A 154 15.96 -10.69 -23.14
N ALA A 155 14.92 -10.51 -22.34
CA ALA A 155 14.96 -9.84 -21.06
C ALA A 155 14.58 -10.79 -19.91
N LYS A 156 15.07 -10.48 -18.69
CA LYS A 156 14.65 -11.12 -17.43
C LYS A 156 14.45 -10.05 -16.34
N GLY A 157 13.55 -10.31 -15.40
CA GLY A 157 13.19 -9.37 -14.32
C GLY A 157 12.31 -8.22 -14.82
N GLY A 158 11.91 -7.34 -13.91
CA GLY A 158 10.92 -6.28 -14.19
C GLY A 158 9.49 -6.79 -14.34
N GLU A 159 8.59 -5.88 -14.69
CA GLU A 159 7.16 -6.12 -14.89
C GLU A 159 6.73 -5.90 -16.35
N ALA A 160 6.06 -6.88 -16.95
CA ALA A 160 5.54 -6.75 -18.31
C ALA A 160 4.30 -5.83 -18.34
N PRO A 161 4.03 -5.11 -19.44
CA PRO A 161 4.72 -5.14 -20.73
C PRO A 161 6.06 -4.41 -20.75
N TYR A 162 7.00 -4.89 -21.58
CA TYR A 162 8.29 -4.25 -21.80
C TYR A 162 8.24 -3.31 -23.00
N ILE A 163 8.86 -2.14 -22.86
CA ILE A 163 9.07 -1.17 -23.92
C ILE A 163 10.57 -1.09 -24.19
N TRP A 164 10.96 -1.33 -25.43
CA TRP A 164 12.36 -1.30 -25.85
C TRP A 164 12.65 -0.01 -26.59
N ASP A 165 13.86 0.50 -26.45
CA ASP A 165 14.35 1.64 -27.21
C ASP A 165 15.79 1.37 -27.67
N LEU A 166 16.16 1.92 -28.81
CA LEU A 166 17.46 1.69 -29.43
C LEU A 166 18.20 3.01 -29.61
N GLU A 167 19.31 3.13 -28.91
CA GLU A 167 20.24 4.25 -29.02
C GLU A 167 21.42 3.84 -29.90
N GLY A 168 21.49 4.40 -31.10
CA GLY A 168 22.61 4.17 -32.03
C GLY A 168 22.15 4.02 -33.47
N LYS A 169 23.06 3.55 -34.32
CA LYS A 169 22.79 3.27 -35.73
C LYS A 169 22.84 1.77 -35.99
N LEU A 170 21.74 1.23 -36.52
CA LEU A 170 21.70 -0.11 -37.10
C LEU A 170 22.31 -0.08 -38.51
N PRO A 171 22.85 -1.21 -39.01
CA PRO A 171 23.21 -1.36 -40.41
C PRO A 171 22.03 -1.02 -41.33
N GLU A 172 22.31 -0.41 -42.49
CA GLU A 172 21.26 -0.13 -43.47
C GLU A 172 20.48 -1.40 -43.85
N GLY A 173 19.15 -1.29 -43.84
CA GLY A 173 18.24 -2.38 -44.16
C GLY A 173 17.83 -3.25 -42.98
N LEU A 174 18.27 -2.95 -41.76
CA LEU A 174 17.73 -3.50 -40.53
C LEU A 174 16.85 -2.47 -39.81
N GLU A 175 15.73 -2.96 -39.28
CA GLU A 175 14.79 -2.20 -38.47
C GLU A 175 14.66 -2.84 -37.08
N PHE A 176 14.30 -2.02 -36.09
CA PHE A 176 14.07 -2.46 -34.72
C PHE A 176 12.63 -2.22 -34.31
N ASP A 177 11.97 -3.29 -33.88
CA ASP A 177 10.63 -3.21 -33.31
C ASP A 177 10.70 -2.98 -31.79
N VAL A 178 10.38 -1.76 -31.40
CA VAL A 178 10.30 -1.24 -30.02
C VAL A 178 9.35 -2.05 -29.12
N ARG A 179 8.30 -2.67 -29.68
CA ARG A 179 7.32 -3.43 -28.88
C ARG A 179 7.77 -4.86 -28.60
N THR A 180 8.44 -5.49 -29.56
CA THR A 180 8.86 -6.90 -29.44
C THR A 180 10.34 -7.06 -29.10
N GLY A 181 11.15 -6.01 -29.23
CA GLY A 181 12.60 -6.07 -29.10
C GLY A 181 13.25 -6.88 -30.24
N THR A 182 12.64 -6.92 -31.41
CA THR A 182 13.10 -7.74 -32.55
C THR A 182 13.86 -6.87 -33.55
N ILE A 183 15.05 -7.32 -33.94
CA ILE A 183 15.82 -6.76 -35.06
C ILE A 183 15.53 -7.60 -36.30
N SER A 184 14.95 -6.99 -37.33
CA SER A 184 14.58 -7.67 -38.56
C SER A 184 14.94 -6.87 -39.80
N GLY A 185 15.25 -7.56 -40.90
CA GLY A 185 15.49 -6.94 -42.20
C GLY A 185 16.58 -7.64 -43.00
N THR A 186 17.16 -6.95 -43.97
CA THR A 186 18.27 -7.46 -44.79
C THR A 186 19.41 -6.44 -44.77
N PRO A 187 20.55 -6.73 -44.13
CA PRO A 187 21.65 -5.80 -44.01
C PRO A 187 22.33 -5.60 -45.38
N LYS A 188 22.65 -4.34 -45.70
CA LYS A 188 23.32 -3.94 -46.94
C LYS A 188 24.81 -3.67 -46.77
N GLU A 189 25.23 -3.37 -45.55
CA GLU A 189 26.60 -2.97 -45.23
C GLU A 189 27.27 -4.03 -44.34
N ALA A 190 28.49 -4.41 -44.70
CA ALA A 190 29.33 -5.28 -43.87
C ALA A 190 30.11 -4.43 -42.87
N GLY A 191 30.18 -4.87 -41.61
CA GLY A 191 30.84 -4.10 -40.56
C GLY A 191 30.46 -4.57 -39.17
N ARG A 192 31.11 -3.97 -38.16
CA ARG A 192 30.81 -4.21 -36.76
C ARG A 192 30.11 -2.99 -36.19
N PHE A 193 28.85 -3.16 -35.81
CA PHE A 193 27.97 -2.11 -35.33
C PHE A 193 27.75 -2.30 -33.83
N ARG A 194 28.01 -1.25 -33.05
CA ARG A 194 27.76 -1.20 -31.61
C ARG A 194 26.62 -0.23 -31.35
N PHE A 195 25.60 -0.67 -30.63
CA PHE A 195 24.45 0.14 -30.27
C PHE A 195 24.02 -0.19 -28.84
N ARG A 196 23.34 0.74 -28.19
CA ARG A 196 22.72 0.51 -26.89
C ARG A 196 21.26 0.19 -27.04
N VAL A 197 20.81 -0.77 -26.25
CA VAL A 197 19.40 -1.09 -26.12
C VAL A 197 18.97 -0.71 -24.72
N ARG A 198 17.96 0.13 -24.63
CA ARG A 198 17.29 0.49 -23.39
C ARG A 198 16.02 -0.33 -23.27
N LEU A 199 15.83 -0.94 -22.10
CA LEU A 199 14.66 -1.73 -21.75
C LEU A 199 13.96 -1.04 -20.59
N MET A 200 12.69 -0.71 -20.77
CA MET A 200 11.82 -0.12 -19.75
C MET A 200 10.69 -1.09 -19.42
N ASP A 201 10.39 -1.26 -18.15
CA ASP A 201 9.26 -2.08 -17.68
C ASP A 201 8.03 -1.22 -17.37
N ALA A 202 6.91 -1.87 -17.04
CA ALA A 202 5.66 -1.19 -16.72
C ALA A 202 5.70 -0.36 -15.42
N ALA A 203 6.73 -0.56 -14.58
CA ALA A 203 6.95 0.14 -13.33
C ALA A 203 7.99 1.28 -13.49
N ASP A 204 8.20 1.76 -14.72
CA ASP A 204 9.12 2.83 -15.11
C ASP A 204 10.60 2.57 -14.77
N LYS A 205 10.98 1.30 -14.62
CA LYS A 205 12.38 0.91 -14.36
C LYS A 205 13.06 0.65 -15.68
N ALA A 206 14.17 1.35 -15.88
CA ALA A 206 14.97 1.20 -17.09
C ALA A 206 16.31 0.52 -16.79
N ASN A 207 16.80 -0.21 -17.78
CA ASN A 207 18.15 -0.71 -17.85
C ASN A 207 18.69 -0.63 -19.27
N THR A 208 19.99 -0.44 -19.41
CA THR A 208 20.67 -0.27 -20.68
C THR A 208 21.74 -1.34 -20.85
N ALA A 209 21.81 -1.92 -22.04
CA ALA A 209 22.82 -2.89 -22.39
C ALA A 209 23.50 -2.50 -23.70
N ASP A 210 24.83 -2.62 -23.72
CA ASP A 210 25.62 -2.49 -24.94
C ASP A 210 25.54 -3.80 -25.72
N VAL A 211 25.21 -3.69 -26.99
CA VAL A 211 24.97 -4.81 -27.87
C VAL A 211 25.78 -4.63 -29.14
N THR A 212 26.41 -5.71 -29.61
CA THR A 212 27.25 -5.69 -30.82
C THR A 212 26.69 -6.64 -31.87
N LEU A 213 26.54 -6.13 -33.08
CA LEU A 213 26.16 -6.90 -34.27
C LEU A 213 27.31 -6.87 -35.29
N THR A 214 27.73 -8.05 -35.73
CA THR A 214 28.72 -8.18 -36.81
C THR A 214 27.99 -8.63 -38.07
N ILE A 215 28.12 -7.86 -39.15
CA ILE A 215 27.64 -8.24 -40.47
C ILE A 215 28.85 -8.63 -41.32
N GLU A 216 28.87 -9.88 -41.76
CA GLU A 216 29.88 -10.41 -42.65
C GLU A 216 29.57 -10.07 -44.11
N PRO A 217 30.59 -9.85 -44.95
CA PRO A 217 30.40 -9.63 -46.38
C PRO A 217 29.74 -10.86 -47.04
N PRO A 218 29.08 -10.68 -48.20
CA PRO A 218 28.47 -11.80 -48.88
C PRO A 218 29.57 -12.78 -49.30
N GLN A 219 29.43 -14.05 -48.93
CA GLN A 219 30.38 -15.08 -49.36
C GLN A 219 30.44 -15.10 -50.89
N LYS A 220 31.60 -14.77 -51.46
CA LYS A 220 31.87 -15.02 -52.89
C LYS A 220 31.76 -16.53 -53.09
N LYS A 221 30.69 -16.99 -53.75
CA LYS A 221 30.63 -18.38 -54.25
C LYS A 221 31.92 -18.65 -55.04
N PRO A 222 32.60 -19.80 -54.86
CA PRO A 222 33.72 -20.17 -55.71
C PRO A 222 33.25 -20.14 -57.17
N LYS A 223 33.93 -19.36 -58.01
CA LYS A 223 33.66 -19.32 -59.46
C LYS A 223 33.92 -20.74 -60.01
N PRO A 224 32.94 -21.43 -60.64
CA PRO A 224 33.23 -22.68 -61.35
C PRO A 224 34.30 -22.41 -62.41
N PRO A 225 35.27 -23.33 -62.64
CA PRO A 225 36.34 -23.10 -63.59
C PRO A 225 35.77 -22.76 -64.97
N SER A 226 36.10 -21.57 -65.46
CA SER A 226 35.69 -21.05 -66.76
C SER A 226 36.26 -21.97 -67.85
N GLN A 227 35.41 -22.73 -68.54
CA GLN A 227 35.78 -23.36 -69.81
C GLN A 227 36.14 -22.24 -70.80
N LYS A 228 37.44 -22.02 -70.96
CA LYS A 228 38.01 -21.12 -71.97
C LYS A 228 37.75 -21.77 -73.33
N LYS A 229 36.91 -21.14 -74.14
CA LYS A 229 36.73 -21.44 -75.56
C LYS A 229 38.10 -21.55 -76.25
N GLU A 230 38.51 -22.76 -76.56
CA GLU A 230 39.60 -23.09 -77.48
C GLU A 230 39.14 -22.76 -78.91
N LYS A 231 39.22 -21.48 -79.28
CA LYS A 231 39.08 -21.01 -80.67
C LYS A 231 40.16 -19.97 -80.95
N ARG A 232 41.39 -20.42 -81.28
CA ARG A 232 42.29 -19.80 -82.29
C ARG A 232 43.66 -20.47 -82.37
N LYS A 233 43.77 -21.42 -83.29
CA LYS A 233 44.91 -21.73 -84.18
C LYS A 233 44.45 -23.01 -84.89
N THR A 234 44.22 -23.04 -86.20
CA THR A 234 45.25 -22.84 -87.21
C THR A 234 44.55 -22.56 -88.55
N GLU A 235 44.88 -21.44 -89.19
CA GLU A 235 44.64 -21.21 -90.62
C GLU A 235 46.01 -20.88 -91.24
N LYS A 236 46.25 -21.38 -92.45
CA LYS A 236 47.51 -21.57 -93.22
C LYS A 236 48.17 -22.92 -92.91
N THR A 237 48.11 -23.91 -93.81
CA THR A 237 48.73 -23.86 -95.15
C THR A 237 47.98 -24.73 -96.17
N ALA A 238 47.99 -24.29 -97.42
CA ALA A 238 47.26 -24.83 -98.55
C ALA A 238 47.93 -26.06 -99.22
N SER A 239 47.06 -26.93 -99.78
CA SER A 239 47.18 -27.66 -101.07
C SER A 239 48.06 -28.94 -101.15
N PRO A 240 47.94 -29.78 -102.21
CA PRO A 240 46.94 -30.86 -102.33
C PRO A 240 47.54 -32.23 -102.78
N LYS A 241 46.84 -33.35 -102.54
CA LYS A 241 46.99 -34.68 -103.21
C LYS A 241 46.05 -35.65 -102.47
N GLY A 242 45.14 -36.43 -103.05
CA GLY A 242 45.06 -37.05 -104.36
C GLY A 242 45.04 -38.58 -104.17
N ARG A 243 43.94 -39.25 -104.54
CA ARG A 243 43.80 -40.69 -104.93
C ARG A 243 44.38 -41.74 -103.93
N LYS A 244 43.62 -42.71 -103.42
CA LYS A 244 42.80 -43.75 -104.06
C LYS A 244 41.97 -44.41 -102.96
#